data_AF-A0A7X7N755-F1
#
_entry.id   AF-A0A7X7N755-F1
#
_cell.length_a   1.000
_cell.length_b   1.000
_cell.length_c   1.000
_cell.angle_alpha   90.00
_cell.angle_beta   90.00
_cell.angle_gamma   90.00
#
_symmetry.space_group_name_H-M   'P 1'
#
loop_
_entity.id
_entity.type
_entity.pdbx_description
1 polymer ?
#
loop_
_entity_poly.entity_id
_entity_poly.type
_entity_poly.pdbx_seq_one_letter_code
_entity_poly.pdbx_strand_id
1 'polypeptide(L)'
;MMDADAFFYIIIFGFIGCLLIRPAFKFAGFLWNWVSSGLTHYGNPQPKVGPALAARARGEYDVALGLLNELTESYPENSIGYIAMMEIYSSDFKDYERVREVYGRGLLRVHDKDELKKLERAYKELTMDAPEKAKQ
;
A
#
# COMPACT_ATOMS: atom_id res chain seq x y z
N MET A 1 -7.91 30.64 -50.69
CA MET A 1 -6.81 29.67 -50.85
C MET A 1 -6.15 29.61 -49.49
N MET A 2 -6.57 28.67 -48.64
CA MET A 2 -6.05 28.52 -47.27
C MET A 2 -5.23 27.24 -47.25
N ASP A 3 -3.95 27.40 -46.91
CA ASP A 3 -2.89 26.40 -47.00
C ASP A 3 -3.21 25.12 -46.22
N ALA A 4 -3.04 23.99 -46.92
CA ALA A 4 -3.27 22.63 -46.41
C ALA A 4 -2.31 22.25 -45.26
N ASP A 5 -1.25 23.04 -45.04
CA ASP A 5 -0.22 22.81 -44.02
C ASP A 5 -0.69 23.12 -42.59
N ALA A 6 -1.70 23.99 -42.43
CA ALA A 6 -2.22 24.34 -41.10
C ALA A 6 -3.08 23.22 -40.48
N PHE A 7 -3.79 22.44 -41.32
CA PHE A 7 -4.60 21.31 -40.84
C PHE A 7 -3.75 20.11 -40.41
N PHE A 8 -2.61 19.90 -41.08
CA PHE A 8 -1.70 18.80 -40.76
C PHE A 8 -1.05 18.98 -39.39
N TYR A 9 -0.69 20.22 -39.02
CA TYR A 9 -0.07 20.54 -37.74
C TYR A 9 -1.02 20.35 -36.54
N ILE A 10 -2.29 20.70 -36.69
CA ILE A 10 -3.30 20.56 -35.62
C ILE A 10 -3.61 19.09 -35.33
N ILE A 11 -3.68 18.25 -36.37
CA ILE A 11 -3.97 16.81 -36.22
C ILE A 11 -2.78 16.08 -35.60
N ILE A 12 -1.54 16.42 -36.00
CA ILE A 12 -0.32 15.80 -35.44
C ILE A 12 -0.08 16.20 -33.98
N PHE A 13 -0.22 17.49 -33.63
CA PHE A 13 -0.06 17.93 -32.24
C PHE A 13 -1.19 17.44 -31.32
N GLY A 14 -2.42 17.35 -31.83
CA GLY A 14 -3.56 16.81 -31.08
C GLY A 14 -3.41 15.33 -30.74
N PHE A 15 -2.82 14.53 -31.62
CA PHE A 15 -2.59 13.10 -31.38
C PHE A 15 -1.38 12.82 -30.47
N ILE A 16 -0.29 13.58 -30.62
CA ILE A 16 0.92 13.39 -29.81
C ILE A 16 0.70 13.80 -28.35
N GLY A 17 -0.09 14.85 -28.08
CA GLY A 17 -0.46 15.23 -26.72
C GLY A 17 -1.29 14.17 -25.98
N CYS A 18 -2.06 13.35 -26.71
CA CYS A 18 -2.93 12.34 -26.12
C CYS A 18 -2.20 11.00 -25.85
N LEU A 19 -1.02 10.78 -26.44
CA LEU A 19 -0.28 9.52 -26.28
C LEU A 19 0.57 9.47 -24.99
N LEU A 20 0.92 10.61 -24.40
CA LEU A 20 1.77 10.69 -23.20
C LEU A 20 1.00 10.78 -21.87
N ILE A 21 -0.34 10.89 -21.91
CA ILE A 21 -1.18 10.96 -20.71
C ILE A 21 -1.48 9.57 -20.12
N ARG A 22 -1.33 8.50 -20.92
CA ARG A 22 -1.73 7.14 -20.52
C ARG A 22 -0.95 6.50 -19.35
N PRO A 23 0.35 6.74 -19.10
CA PRO A 23 1.01 6.13 -17.95
C PRO A 23 0.67 6.82 -16.61
N ALA A 24 0.36 8.11 -16.61
CA ALA A 24 0.08 8.87 -15.39
C ALA A 24 -1.23 8.46 -14.71
N PHE A 25 -2.24 8.08 -15.49
CA PHE A 25 -3.55 7.69 -14.95
C PHE A 25 -3.52 6.35 -14.19
N LYS A 26 -2.61 5.42 -14.56
CA LYS A 26 -2.41 4.17 -13.81
C LYS A 26 -1.72 4.40 -12.46
N PHE A 27 -0.83 5.38 -12.38
CA PHE A 27 -0.16 5.75 -11.12
C PHE A 27 -1.14 6.38 -10.12
N ALA A 28 -2.05 7.23 -10.60
CA ALA A 28 -3.10 7.82 -9.78
C ALA A 28 -4.09 6.77 -9.25
N GLY A 29 -4.47 5.78 -10.06
CA GLY A 29 -5.34 4.67 -9.62
C GLY A 29 -4.66 3.73 -8.63
N PHE A 30 -3.36 3.45 -8.80
CA PHE A 30 -2.57 2.70 -7.84
C PHE A 30 -2.44 3.44 -6.50
N LEU A 31 -2.14 4.74 -6.52
CA LEU A 31 -2.09 5.58 -5.32
C LEU A 31 -3.45 5.73 -4.67
N TRP A 32 -4.53 5.85 -5.44
CA TRP A 32 -5.90 5.92 -4.94
C TRP A 32 -6.31 4.61 -4.26
N ASN A 33 -6.06 3.46 -4.89
CA ASN A 33 -6.35 2.15 -4.30
C ASN A 33 -5.48 1.89 -3.05
N TRP A 34 -4.21 2.28 -3.09
CA TRP A 34 -3.27 2.16 -1.97
C TRP A 34 -3.66 3.04 -0.78
N VAL A 35 -3.96 4.32 -1.02
CA VAL A 35 -4.44 5.26 0.00
C VAL A 35 -5.82 4.87 0.50
N SER A 36 -6.74 4.42 -0.35
CA SER A 36 -8.08 4.01 0.06
C SER A 36 -8.07 2.74 0.88
N SER A 37 -7.25 1.74 0.51
CA SER A 37 -7.12 0.51 1.28
C SER A 37 -6.42 0.73 2.62
N GLY A 38 -5.42 1.63 2.67
CA GLY A 38 -4.77 2.00 3.92
C GLY A 38 -5.71 2.74 4.87
N LEU A 39 -6.58 3.63 4.38
CA LEU A 39 -7.37 4.58 5.20
C LEU A 39 -8.70 4.07 5.79
N THR A 40 -9.22 2.90 5.38
CA THR A 40 -10.58 2.50 5.78
C THR A 40 -10.74 2.00 7.23
N HIS A 41 -9.67 1.86 8.02
CA HIS A 41 -9.73 1.16 9.32
C HIS A 41 -9.33 1.98 10.55
N TYR A 42 -9.29 3.31 10.46
CA TYR A 42 -8.70 4.15 11.50
C TYR A 42 -9.71 4.80 12.45
N GLY A 43 -10.21 4.03 13.41
CA GLY A 43 -11.18 4.46 14.42
C GLY A 43 -10.65 4.67 15.86
N ASN A 44 -9.35 4.92 16.09
CA ASN A 44 -8.80 5.19 17.43
C ASN A 44 -7.58 6.13 17.36
N PRO A 45 -7.21 6.89 18.42
CA PRO A 45 -6.06 7.80 18.39
C PRO A 45 -4.78 6.99 18.23
N GLN A 46 -4.12 7.16 17.08
CA GLN A 46 -3.07 6.25 16.64
C GLN A 46 -1.70 6.60 17.24
N PRO A 47 -0.87 5.58 17.53
CA PRO A 47 0.58 5.75 17.50
C PRO A 47 0.98 6.29 16.12
N LYS A 48 1.96 7.19 16.05
CA LYS A 48 2.30 7.93 14.82
C LYS A 48 2.85 7.00 13.73
N VAL A 49 1.99 6.47 12.87
CA VAL A 49 2.36 5.67 11.68
C VAL A 49 2.70 6.56 10.48
N GLY A 50 2.32 7.84 10.53
CA GLY A 50 2.57 8.84 9.49
C GLY A 50 4.01 8.90 8.95
N PRO A 51 5.06 8.89 9.81
CA PRO A 51 6.45 8.88 9.33
C PRO A 51 6.81 7.66 8.49
N ALA A 52 6.33 6.47 8.87
CA ALA A 52 6.58 5.24 8.13
C ALA A 52 5.88 5.25 6.77
N LEU A 53 4.64 5.74 6.71
CA LEU A 53 3.90 5.88 5.45
C LEU A 53 4.55 6.93 4.52
N ALA A 54 5.09 8.01 5.08
CA ALA A 54 5.84 9.01 4.31
C ALA A 54 7.16 8.44 3.77
N ALA A 55 7.85 7.56 4.51
CA ALA A 55 9.02 6.84 4.00
C ALA A 55 8.64 5.86 2.88
N ARG A 56 7.55 5.10 3.05
CA ARG A 56 7.00 4.21 2.02
C ARG A 56 6.64 4.97 0.74
N ALA A 57 5.98 6.12 0.86
CA ALA A 57 5.61 6.96 -0.29
C ALA A 57 6.82 7.49 -1.07
N ARG A 58 7.98 7.62 -0.40
CA ARG A 58 9.27 7.99 -1.03
C ARG A 58 10.03 6.78 -1.60
N GLY A 59 9.50 5.56 -1.45
CA GLY A 59 10.18 4.32 -1.83
C GLY A 59 11.28 3.88 -0.85
N GLU A 60 11.39 4.54 0.31
CA GLU A 60 12.35 4.20 1.37
C GLU A 60 11.79 3.07 2.23
N TYR A 61 11.60 1.88 1.64
CA TYR A 61 10.94 0.75 2.30
C TYR A 61 11.67 0.25 3.54
N ASP A 62 13.01 0.25 3.53
CA ASP A 62 13.82 -0.16 4.70
C ASP A 62 13.58 0.78 5.89
N VAL A 63 13.51 2.08 5.62
CA VAL A 63 13.23 3.10 6.64
C VAL A 63 11.80 2.96 7.16
N ALA A 64 10.84 2.73 6.26
CA ALA A 64 9.45 2.52 6.65
C ALA A 64 9.29 1.28 7.57
N LEU A 65 9.91 0.16 7.20
CA LEU A 65 9.89 -1.07 8.00
C LEU A 65 10.63 -0.90 9.32
N GLY A 66 11.73 -0.15 9.36
CA GLY A 66 12.43 0.17 10.60
C GLY A 66 11.56 0.95 11.59
N LEU A 67 10.89 1.99 11.11
CA LEU A 67 9.97 2.80 11.92
C LEU A 67 8.76 2.00 12.41
N LEU A 68 8.23 1.11 11.58
CA LEU A 68 7.14 0.21 11.98
C LEU A 68 7.60 -0.83 12.99
N ASN A 69 8.83 -1.34 12.87
CA ASN A 69 9.38 -2.28 13.83
C ASN A 69 9.53 -1.61 15.21
N GLU A 70 10.11 -0.41 15.27
CA GLU A 70 10.19 0.40 16.50
C GLU A 70 8.79 0.66 17.11
N LEU A 71 7.79 0.90 16.25
CA LEU A 71 6.40 1.07 16.67
C LEU A 71 5.84 -0.20 17.33
N THR A 72 6.06 -1.37 16.72
CA THR A 72 5.61 -2.66 17.27
C THR A 72 6.41 -3.11 18.50
N GLU A 73 7.60 -2.55 18.73
CA GLU A 73 8.35 -2.76 19.97
C GLU A 73 7.83 -1.86 21.10
N SER A 74 7.50 -0.60 20.78
CA SER A 74 6.96 0.36 21.74
C SER A 74 5.50 0.07 22.11
N TYR A 75 4.72 -0.43 21.15
CA TYR A 75 3.29 -0.72 21.28
C TYR A 75 2.98 -2.13 20.73
N PRO A 76 3.44 -3.19 21.40
CA PRO A 76 3.34 -4.56 20.89
C PRO A 76 1.90 -5.09 20.78
N GLU A 77 0.99 -4.56 21.59
CA GLU A 77 -0.42 -4.96 21.59
C GLU A 77 -1.24 -4.30 20.47
N ASN A 78 -0.66 -3.34 19.75
CA ASN A 78 -1.37 -2.59 18.71
C ASN A 78 -1.24 -3.29 17.35
N SER A 79 -2.37 -3.60 16.71
CA SER A 79 -2.37 -4.30 15.42
C SER A 79 -1.85 -3.45 14.25
N ILE A 80 -1.91 -2.12 14.36
CA ILE A 80 -1.64 -1.19 13.24
C ILE A 80 -0.22 -1.35 12.70
N GLY A 81 0.78 -1.48 13.57
CA GLY A 81 2.17 -1.64 13.16
C GLY A 81 2.36 -2.89 12.30
N TYR A 82 1.79 -4.02 12.74
CA TYR A 82 1.84 -5.28 11.99
C TYR A 82 1.06 -5.20 10.68
N ILE A 83 -0.11 -4.57 10.66
CA ILE A 83 -0.92 -4.40 9.44
C ILE A 83 -0.15 -3.58 8.40
N ALA A 84 0.43 -2.45 8.79
CA ALA A 84 1.20 -1.61 7.87
C ALA A 84 2.45 -2.33 7.32
N MET A 85 3.12 -3.15 8.13
CA MET A 85 4.22 -4.00 7.66
C MET A 85 3.74 -5.05 6.65
N MET A 86 2.63 -5.73 6.93
CA MET A 86 2.04 -6.71 6.02
C MET A 86 1.66 -6.07 4.68
N GLU A 87 1.06 -4.88 4.70
CA GLU A 87 0.71 -4.15 3.47
C GLU A 87 1.93 -3.79 2.62
N ILE A 88 3.07 -3.47 3.23
CA ILE A 88 4.32 -3.22 2.51
C ILE A 88 4.79 -4.51 1.83
N TYR A 89 4.86 -5.62 2.58
CA TYR A 89 5.29 -6.89 2.02
C TYR A 89 4.36 -7.43 0.93
N SER A 90 3.04 -7.30 1.10
CA SER A 90 2.06 -7.78 0.11
C SER A 90 1.97 -6.91 -1.13
N SER A 91 2.08 -5.58 -0.99
CA SER A 91 1.83 -4.66 -2.10
C SER A 91 3.10 -4.32 -2.86
N ASP A 92 4.18 -4.01 -2.14
CA ASP A 92 5.44 -3.54 -2.72
C ASP A 92 6.37 -4.71 -3.07
N PHE A 93 6.50 -5.68 -2.17
CA PHE A 93 7.41 -6.82 -2.37
C PHE A 93 6.75 -8.08 -2.95
N LYS A 94 5.42 -8.19 -2.88
CA LYS A 94 4.64 -9.40 -3.21
C LYS A 94 5.15 -10.65 -2.47
N ASP A 95 5.70 -10.45 -1.27
CA ASP A 95 6.30 -11.49 -0.44
C ASP A 95 5.31 -11.94 0.64
N TYR A 96 4.52 -12.94 0.31
CA TYR A 96 3.49 -13.48 1.20
C TYR A 96 4.05 -14.31 2.37
N GLU A 97 5.28 -14.83 2.23
CA GLU A 97 5.97 -15.52 3.34
C GLU A 97 6.26 -14.50 4.46
N ARG A 98 6.79 -13.33 4.10
CA ARG A 98 7.02 -12.24 5.05
C ARG A 98 5.73 -11.68 5.64
N VAL A 99 4.65 -11.61 4.87
CA VAL A 99 3.32 -11.24 5.39
C VAL A 99 2.88 -12.21 6.49
N ARG A 100 3.04 -13.52 6.27
CA ARG A 100 2.71 -14.56 7.26
C ARG A 100 3.59 -14.46 8.50
N GLU A 101 4.88 -14.21 8.34
CA GLU A 101 5.81 -14.00 9.45
C GLU A 101 5.38 -12.82 10.33
N VAL A 102 5.05 -11.68 9.72
CA VAL A 102 4.56 -10.49 10.42
C VAL A 102 3.23 -10.78 11.12
N TYR A 103 2.30 -11.46 10.45
CA TYR A 103 1.02 -11.88 11.03
C TYR A 103 1.23 -12.76 12.26
N GLY A 104 2.10 -13.76 12.18
CA GLY A 104 2.46 -14.63 13.30
C GLY A 104 3.05 -13.86 14.47
N ARG A 105 3.94 -12.88 14.21
CA ARG A 105 4.45 -11.99 15.26
C ARG A 105 3.35 -11.17 15.93
N GLY A 106 2.39 -10.67 15.14
CA GLY A 106 1.21 -9.96 15.66
C GLY A 106 0.34 -10.86 16.54
N LEU A 107 0.06 -12.10 16.13
CA LEU A 107 -0.72 -13.06 16.92
C LEU A 107 -0.11 -13.37 18.30
N LEU A 108 1.22 -13.33 18.40
CA LEU A 108 1.92 -13.60 19.66
C LEU A 108 1.88 -12.43 20.64
N ARG A 109 1.74 -11.19 20.15
CA ARG A 109 1.89 -9.96 20.93
C ARG A 109 0.58 -9.18 21.12
N VAL A 110 -0.36 -9.32 20.19
CA VAL A 110 -1.68 -8.69 20.25
C VAL A 110 -2.63 -9.60 21.02
N HIS A 111 -2.94 -9.21 22.27
CA HIS A 111 -3.85 -9.95 23.12
C HIS A 111 -5.28 -9.41 23.12
N ASP A 112 -5.45 -8.14 22.73
CA ASP A 112 -6.77 -7.53 22.62
C ASP A 112 -7.58 -8.17 21.49
N LYS A 113 -8.82 -8.58 21.80
CA LYS A 113 -9.67 -9.33 20.86
C LYS A 113 -10.09 -8.49 19.66
N ASP A 114 -10.30 -7.19 19.85
CA ASP A 114 -10.72 -6.29 18.77
C ASP A 114 -9.55 -5.99 17.83
N GLU A 115 -8.36 -5.77 18.38
CA GLU A 115 -7.12 -5.63 17.62
C GLU A 115 -6.75 -6.92 16.87
N LEU A 116 -6.93 -8.08 17.50
CA LEU A 116 -6.69 -9.38 16.86
C LEU A 116 -7.63 -9.59 15.66
N LYS A 117 -8.90 -9.21 15.81
CA LYS A 117 -9.88 -9.30 14.72
C LYS A 117 -9.55 -8.36 13.56
N LYS A 118 -9.01 -7.16 13.84
CA LYS A 118 -8.51 -6.26 12.80
C LYS A 118 -7.32 -6.87 12.08
N LEU A 119 -6.37 -7.43 12.83
CA LEU A 119 -5.19 -8.09 12.29
C LEU A 119 -5.57 -9.28 11.38
N GLU A 120 -6.48 -10.13 11.82
CA GLU A 120 -6.99 -11.27 11.04
C GLU A 120 -7.70 -10.82 9.77
N ARG A 121 -8.57 -9.80 9.86
CA ARG A 121 -9.25 -9.24 8.69
C ARG A 121 -8.24 -8.72 7.66
N ALA A 122 -7.25 -7.95 8.11
CA ALA A 122 -6.22 -7.42 7.24
C ALA A 122 -5.41 -8.54 6.58
N TYR A 123 -4.98 -9.55 7.34
CA TYR A 123 -4.26 -10.70 6.78
C TYR A 123 -5.08 -11.42 5.71
N LYS A 124 -6.38 -11.65 5.95
CA LYS A 124 -7.28 -12.26 4.98
C LYS A 124 -7.37 -11.44 3.71
N GLU A 125 -7.62 -10.14 3.82
CA GLU A 125 -7.72 -9.22 2.67
C GLU A 125 -6.43 -9.21 1.84
N LEU A 126 -5.27 -9.11 2.49
CA LEU A 126 -3.97 -9.05 1.82
C LEU A 126 -3.58 -10.37 1.14
N THR A 127 -4.11 -11.49 1.61
CA THR A 127 -3.87 -12.82 1.05
C THR A 127 -4.97 -13.29 0.09
N MET A 128 -6.05 -12.52 -0.13
CA MET A 128 -7.11 -12.89 -1.08
C MET A 128 -6.57 -13.14 -2.49
N ASP A 129 -5.65 -12.27 -2.93
CA ASP A 129 -5.01 -12.32 -4.25
C ASP A 129 -3.75 -13.20 -4.30
N ALA A 130 -3.35 -13.80 -3.17
CA ALA A 130 -2.16 -14.64 -3.11
C ALA A 130 -2.38 -15.97 -3.86
N PRO A 131 -1.33 -16.57 -4.46
CA PRO A 131 -1.43 -17.92 -5.00
C PRO A 131 -1.83 -18.91 -3.91
N GLU A 132 -2.62 -19.93 -4.24
CA GLU A 132 -3.25 -20.86 -3.28
C GLU A 132 -2.27 -21.49 -2.28
N LYS A 133 -1.00 -21.64 -2.68
CA LYS A 133 0.10 -22.15 -1.83
C LYS A 133 0.43 -21.23 -0.65
N ALA A 134 0.23 -19.92 -0.78
CA ALA A 134 0.48 -18.93 0.27
C ALA A 134 -0.69 -18.80 1.27
N LYS A 135 -1.83 -19.45 0.99
CA LYS A 135 -3.03 -19.45 1.85
C LYS A 135 -3.06 -20.60 2.87
N GLN A 136 -2.23 -21.63 2.67
CA GLN A 136 -2.17 -22.86 3.48
C GLN A 136 -1.23 -22.76 4.68
#